data_AF-A0AA87ZLU7-F1
#
_entry.id   AF-A0AA87ZLU7-F1
#
_cell.length_a   1.000
_cell.length_b   1.000
_cell.length_c   1.000
_cell.angle_alpha   90.00
_cell.angle_beta   90.00
_cell.angle_gamma   90.00
#
_symmetry.space_group_name_H-M   'P 1'
#
loop_
_entity.id
_entity.type
_entity.pdbx_description
1 polymer ?
#
loop_
_entity_poly.entity_id
_entity_poly.type
_entity_poly.pdbx_seq_one_letter_code
_entity_poly.pdbx_strand_id
1 'polypeptide(L)' 'MEGAEEELERRSKFLHSLIERKKATEQQEQSERLNVRVRASDMPIPLQSRAFRCARDHLDSMPGKLDSKRLALALKKIVE' A
#
# COMPACT_ATOMS: atom_id res chain seq x y z
N MET A 1 -5.50 -40.45 -3.20
CA MET A 1 -5.32 -39.17 -3.92
C MET A 1 -5.83 -38.01 -3.07
N GLU A 2 -7.02 -38.15 -2.49
CA GLU A 2 -7.72 -37.16 -1.65
C GLU A 2 -6.89 -36.56 -0.48
N GLY A 3 -6.19 -37.37 0.33
CA GLY A 3 -5.42 -36.84 1.47
C GLY A 3 -4.22 -35.95 1.11
N ALA A 4 -3.66 -36.10 -0.10
CA ALA A 4 -2.59 -35.21 -0.58
C ALA A 4 -3.15 -33.84 -1.01
N GLU A 5 -4.36 -33.81 -1.55
CA GLU A 5 -5.05 -32.58 -1.95
C GLU A 5 -5.50 -31.77 -0.73
N GLU A 6 -6.05 -32.43 0.30
CA GLU A 6 -6.43 -31.78 1.56
C GLU A 6 -5.24 -31.13 2.27
N GLU A 7 -4.09 -31.82 2.31
CA GLU A 7 -2.87 -31.28 2.90
C GLU A 7 -2.32 -30.11 2.08
N LEU A 8 -2.39 -30.17 0.74
CA LEU A 8 -2.04 -29.04 -0.13
C LEU A 8 -2.95 -27.83 0.11
N GLU A 9 -4.25 -28.05 0.27
CA GLU A 9 -5.21 -26.97 0.54
C GLU A 9 -4.94 -26.32 1.90
N ARG A 10 -4.64 -27.12 2.94
CA ARG A 10 -4.23 -26.62 4.27
C ARG A 10 -2.96 -25.77 4.18
N ARG A 11 -1.94 -26.25 3.47
CA ARG A 11 -0.68 -25.51 3.27
C ARG A 11 -0.91 -24.21 2.50
N SER A 12 -1.74 -24.24 1.47
CA SER A 12 -2.10 -23.06 0.68
C SER A 12 -2.77 -22.00 1.55
N LYS A 13 -3.78 -22.38 2.35
CA LYS A 13 -4.46 -21.47 3.29
C LYS A 13 -3.50 -20.89 4.34
N PHE A 14 -2.61 -21.72 4.88
CA PHE A 14 -1.60 -21.27 5.85
C PHE A 14 -0.63 -20.25 5.24
N LEU A 15 -0.07 -20.56 4.07
CA LEU A 15 0.83 -19.64 3.36
C LEU A 15 0.12 -18.33 3.00
N HIS A 16 -1.13 -18.40 2.53
CA HIS A 16 -1.92 -17.21 2.23
C HIS A 16 -2.12 -16.35 3.49
N SER A 17 -2.45 -16.95 4.62
CA SER A 17 -2.58 -16.24 5.90
C SER A 17 -1.29 -15.56 6.34
N LEU A 18 -0.13 -16.21 6.16
CA LEU A 18 1.18 -15.63 6.45
C LEU A 18 1.49 -14.42 5.56
N ILE A 19 1.18 -14.53 4.27
CA ILE A 19 1.38 -13.44 3.30
C ILE A 19 0.52 -12.24 3.68
N GLU A 20 -0.77 -12.45 3.99
CA GLU A 20 -1.67 -11.36 4.36
C GLU A 20 -1.24 -10.67 5.66
N ARG A 21 -0.80 -11.44 6.68
CA ARG A 21 -0.22 -10.86 7.91
C ARG A 21 1.01 -10.01 7.61
N LYS A 22 1.93 -10.52 6.79
CA LYS A 22 3.15 -9.78 6.43
C LYS A 22 2.82 -8.48 5.69
N LYS A 23 1.93 -8.54 4.69
CA LYS A 23 1.47 -7.36 3.94
C LYS A 23 0.82 -6.32 4.85
N ALA A 24 0.06 -6.73 5.85
CA ALA A 24 -0.57 -5.81 6.81
C ALA A 24 0.49 -5.10 7.67
N THR A 25 1.50 -5.84 8.16
CA THR A 25 2.62 -5.26 8.93
C THR A 25 3.44 -4.28 8.07
N GLU A 26 3.79 -4.67 6.84
CA GLU A 26 4.56 -3.81 5.92
C GLU A 26 3.79 -2.54 5.55
N GLN A 27 2.47 -2.63 5.35
CA GLN A 27 1.62 -1.46 5.14
C GLN A 27 1.61 -0.54 6.35
N GLN A 28 1.44 -1.10 7.56
CA GLN A 28 1.37 -0.30 8.78
C GLN A 28 2.68 0.45 9.02
N GLU A 29 3.83 -0.22 8.88
CA GLU A 29 5.14 0.42 9.05
C GLU A 29 5.34 1.56 8.04
N GLN A 30 4.99 1.36 6.76
CA GLN A 30 5.10 2.43 5.76
C GLN A 30 4.15 3.60 6.03
N SER A 31 2.94 3.30 6.48
CA SER A 31 1.92 4.29 6.84
C SER A 31 2.41 5.17 8.00
N GLU A 32 3.00 4.55 9.02
CA GLU A 32 3.59 5.25 10.17
C GLU A 32 4.78 6.12 9.76
N ARG A 33 5.72 5.58 8.98
CA ARG A 33 6.90 6.34 8.50
C ARG A 33 6.51 7.56 7.67
N LEU A 34 5.44 7.45 6.89
CA LEU A 34 4.95 8.53 6.03
C LEU A 34 3.89 9.40 6.71
N ASN A 35 3.52 9.15 7.98
CA ASN A 35 2.40 9.79 8.68
C ASN A 35 1.10 9.81 7.85
N VAL A 36 0.80 8.70 7.18
CA VAL A 36 -0.42 8.52 6.37
C VAL A 36 -1.33 7.51 7.07
N ARG A 37 -2.64 7.73 7.02
CA ARG A 37 -3.63 6.74 7.48
C ARG A 37 -4.60 6.41 6.36
N VAL A 38 -4.51 5.18 5.86
CA VAL A 38 -5.42 4.68 4.82
C VAL A 38 -6.80 4.44 5.42
N ARG A 39 -7.85 4.96 4.75
CA ARG A 39 -9.26 4.76 5.16
C ARG A 39 -9.91 3.64 4.37
N ALA A 40 -9.64 3.60 3.07
CA ALA A 40 -10.05 2.58 2.12
C ALA A 40 -9.06 2.61 0.95
N SER A 41 -8.80 1.46 0.33
CA SER A 41 -7.98 1.39 -0.87
C SER A 41 -8.24 0.09 -1.63
N ASP A 42 -8.54 0.21 -2.92
CA ASP A 42 -8.54 -0.91 -3.88
C ASP A 42 -7.19 -1.01 -4.63
N MET A 43 -6.22 -0.14 -4.31
CA MET A 43 -4.90 -0.14 -4.95
C MET A 43 -3.99 -1.20 -4.32
N PRO A 44 -3.20 -1.95 -5.12
CA PRO A 44 -2.24 -2.90 -4.57
C PRO A 44 -1.12 -2.18 -3.79
N ILE A 45 -0.52 -2.86 -2.82
CA ILE A 45 0.42 -2.26 -1.85
C ILE A 45 1.59 -1.53 -2.52
N PRO A 46 2.24 -2.07 -3.57
CA PRO A 46 3.32 -1.36 -4.25
C PRO A 46 2.88 -0.01 -4.84
N LEU A 47 1.62 0.07 -5.31
CA LEU A 47 1.05 1.29 -5.87
C LEU A 47 0.72 2.30 -4.76
N GLN A 48 0.17 1.84 -3.63
CA GLN A 48 -0.04 2.67 -2.45
C GLN A 48 1.28 3.28 -1.94
N SER A 49 2.33 2.47 -1.79
CA SER A 49 3.67 2.92 -1.39
C SER A 49 4.24 3.98 -2.33
N ARG A 50 4.00 3.85 -3.64
CA ARG A 50 4.43 4.83 -4.65
C ARG A 50 3.62 6.13 -4.54
N ALA A 51 2.30 6.02 -4.39
CA ALA A 51 1.42 7.17 -4.22
C ALA A 51 1.76 7.99 -2.97
N PHE A 52 1.98 7.33 -1.82
CA PHE A 52 2.33 8.01 -0.57
C PHE A 52 3.70 8.68 -0.63
N ARG A 53 4.71 8.01 -1.20
CA ARG A 53 6.04 8.61 -1.39
C ARG A 53 5.96 9.84 -2.28
N CYS A 54 5.31 9.73 -3.43
CA CYS A 54 5.21 10.88 -4.33
C CYS A 54 4.40 12.04 -3.73
N ALA A 55 3.38 11.75 -2.92
CA ALA A 55 2.65 12.77 -2.17
C ALA A 55 3.59 13.50 -1.20
N ARG A 56 4.40 12.75 -0.43
CA ARG A 56 5.39 13.30 0.50
C ARG A 56 6.45 14.11 -0.23
N ASP A 57 7.02 13.59 -1.31
CA ASP A 57 8.03 14.29 -2.11
C ASP A 57 7.50 15.62 -2.67
N HIS A 58 6.25 15.64 -3.15
CA HIS A 58 5.62 16.89 -3.60
C HIS A 58 5.38 17.87 -2.46
N LEU A 59 4.95 17.40 -1.29
CA LEU A 59 4.80 18.24 -0.09
C LEU A 59 6.14 18.84 0.35
N ASP A 60 7.20 18.03 0.35
CA ASP A 60 8.54 18.46 0.76
C ASP A 60 9.16 19.43 -0.26
N SER A 61 8.83 19.28 -1.55
CA SER A 61 9.28 20.20 -2.61
C SER A 61 8.59 21.58 -2.60
N MET A 62 7.54 21.77 -1.79
CA MET A 62 6.76 23.00 -1.73
C MET A 62 7.04 23.76 -0.42
N PRO A 63 7.99 24.71 -0.41
CA PRO A 63 8.18 25.59 0.73
C PRO A 63 7.05 26.63 0.77
N GLY A 64 6.06 26.43 1.65
CA GLY A 64 5.01 27.42 1.92
C GLY A 64 3.59 26.87 1.92
N LYS A 65 2.63 27.66 1.42
CA LYS A 65 1.20 27.31 1.43
C LYS A 65 0.93 26.18 0.44
N LEU A 66 0.29 25.12 0.93
CA LEU A 66 -0.09 23.94 0.16
C LEU A 66 -0.91 24.31 -1.09
N ASP A 67 -0.44 23.94 -2.29
CA ASP A 67 -1.23 24.01 -3.52
C ASP A 67 -1.90 22.66 -3.81
N SER A 68 -3.14 22.53 -3.33
CA SER A 68 -3.92 21.30 -3.48
C SER A 68 -4.18 20.91 -4.94
N LYS A 69 -4.25 21.89 -5.88
CA LYS A 69 -4.52 21.58 -7.29
C LYS A 69 -3.29 20.97 -7.96
N ARG A 70 -2.10 21.52 -7.68
CA ARG A 70 -0.84 20.97 -8.19
C ARG A 70 -0.57 19.59 -7.61
N LEU A 71 -0.81 19.40 -6.31
CA LEU A 71 -0.69 18.09 -5.67
C LEU A 71 -1.65 17.07 -6.31
N ALA A 72 -2.93 17.42 -6.50
CA ALA A 72 -3.90 16.54 -7.13
C ALA A 72 -3.50 16.13 -8.57
N LEU A 73 -3.02 17.08 -9.37
CA LEU A 73 -2.55 16.81 -10.74
C LEU A 73 -1.34 15.88 -10.75
N ALA A 74 -0.39 16.08 -9.82
CA ALA A 74 0.78 15.22 -9.70
C ALA A 74 0.39 13.79 -9.28
N LEU A 75 -0.52 13.66 -8.30
CA LEU A 75 -0.99 12.36 -7.83
C LEU A 75 -1.79 11.60 -8.89
N LYS A 76 -2.62 12.31 -9.69
CA LYS A 76 -3.38 11.69 -10.78
C LYS A 76 -2.48 10.92 -11.76
N LYS A 77 -1.34 11.51 -12.16
CA LYS A 77 -0.38 10.90 -13.11
C LYS A 77 0.30 9.63 -12.60
N ILE A 78 0.17 9.30 -11.32
CA ILE A 78 0.76 8.09 -10.72
C ILE A 78 -0.20 6.91 -10.85
N VAL A 79 -1.49 7.19 -10.99
CA VAL A 79 -2.58 6.22 -10.99
C VAL A 79 -2.98 5.82 -12.42
N GLU A 80 -2.74 6.69 -13.41
CA GLU A 80 -2.82 6.38 -14.85
C GLU A 80 -1.60 5.57 -15.33
#